data_AF-A0A7J9FXL4-F1
#
_entry.id   AF-A0A7J9FXL4-F1
#
_cell.length_a   1.000
_cell.length_b   1.000
_cell.length_c   1.000
_cell.angle_alpha   90.00
_cell.angle_beta   90.00
_cell.angle_gamma   90.00
#
_symmetry.space_group_name_H-M   'P 1'
#
loop_
_entity.id
_entity.type
_entity.pdbx_description
1 polymer ?
#
loop_
_entity_poly.entity_id
_entity_poly.type
_entity_poly.pdbx_seq_one_letter_code
_entity_poly.pdbx_strand_id
1 'polypeptide(L)'
;MKGNLLFEQDRNWDTALRNFKSARSVYEELGKYGDVENQVLCRERVEELEPSIRYCLHKIGGSNLQASELLQIGEMEGPASDLFKSKLEAVMAEARSQQAASLTEFHWLGNRFPITNAKTRVAILKAQELEKDLHGPSADSVSAEKRLVTFDKVFTAYHEARSCIRSDLASAGSAENVKDDLNGLDKAVSAVLGQRTIERNQLLVSIAKSKLTRRRDDKNEKVTKPEELVRLYDLLLQNTADLSDLVSSGRDRKPEEVTFAEECELKSLAFRAERCFYLARSYSLAGKRSEAYALYCRARSLAENALQKFQAHSKTDQVMIKELKTLYDECRSYSCIEHATGIIEEVKAPENLSKKISTISLTGADKKVEKYLLEKLDLYEPAICESNLKAVPRIEPFPPAFQSIPRNPIVLDLAYNAIDFPSIESRMKKDKKGFISRLW
;
A
#
# COMPACT_ATOMS: atom_id res chain seq x y z
N MET A 1 33.45 -23.65 19.78
CA MET A 1 34.56 -23.42 20.74
C MET A 1 34.38 -22.14 21.55
N LYS A 2 34.28 -20.94 20.94
CA LYS A 2 34.04 -19.68 21.68
C LYS A 2 32.75 -19.70 22.53
N GLY A 3 31.68 -20.31 22.01
CA GLY A 3 30.44 -20.56 22.76
C GLY A 3 30.69 -21.41 24.02
N ASN A 4 31.32 -22.58 23.86
CA ASN A 4 31.66 -23.47 24.98
C ASN A 4 32.53 -22.79 26.03
N LEU A 5 33.54 -22.00 25.64
CA LEU A 5 34.39 -21.28 26.60
C LEU A 5 33.58 -20.33 27.50
N LEU A 6 32.66 -19.57 26.91
CA LEU A 6 31.79 -18.64 27.65
C LEU A 6 30.75 -19.39 28.50
N PHE A 7 30.26 -20.52 27.98
CA PHE A 7 29.34 -21.42 28.66
C PHE A 7 29.95 -22.02 29.93
N GLU A 8 31.17 -22.56 29.86
CA GLU A 8 31.89 -23.13 31.01
C GLU A 8 32.34 -22.08 32.04
N GLN A 9 32.44 -20.81 31.63
CA GLN A 9 32.81 -19.70 32.53
C GLN A 9 31.62 -19.12 33.31
N ASP A 10 30.39 -19.62 33.10
CA ASP A 10 29.14 -19.10 33.68
C ASP A 10 28.98 -17.57 33.51
N ARG A 11 29.57 -16.99 32.46
CA ARG A 11 29.61 -15.54 32.21
C ARG A 11 29.03 -15.19 30.84
N ASN A 12 28.22 -14.14 30.80
CA ASN A 12 27.67 -13.55 29.56
C ASN A 12 26.90 -14.55 28.68
N TRP A 13 25.85 -15.16 29.25
CA TRP A 13 24.97 -16.12 28.59
C TRP A 13 24.44 -15.64 27.23
N ASP A 14 24.15 -14.34 27.07
CA ASP A 14 23.73 -13.74 25.80
C ASP A 14 24.78 -13.92 24.68
N THR A 15 26.05 -13.75 25.02
CA THR A 15 27.15 -13.88 24.06
C THR A 15 27.42 -15.35 23.75
N ALA A 16 27.34 -16.23 24.75
CA ALA A 16 27.42 -17.68 24.54
C ALA A 16 26.30 -18.15 23.59
N LEU A 17 25.05 -17.73 23.85
CA LEU A 17 23.88 -18.03 23.03
C LEU A 17 24.06 -17.55 21.59
N ARG A 18 24.53 -16.31 21.38
CA ARG A 18 24.78 -15.78 20.02
C ARG A 18 25.81 -16.64 19.26
N ASN A 19 26.90 -17.05 19.92
CA ASN A 19 27.91 -17.91 19.31
C ASN A 19 27.38 -19.32 19.01
N PHE A 20 26.53 -19.89 19.87
CA PHE A 20 25.90 -21.19 19.63
C PHE A 20 24.89 -21.14 18.47
N LYS A 21 24.03 -20.11 18.42
CA LYS A 21 23.10 -19.88 17.31
C LYS A 21 23.83 -19.68 15.99
N SER A 22 24.94 -18.92 16.00
CA SER A 22 25.80 -18.75 14.82
C SER A 22 26.41 -20.07 14.37
N ALA A 23 26.98 -20.87 15.29
CA ALA A 23 27.54 -22.18 14.97
C ALA A 23 26.49 -23.14 14.41
N ARG A 24 25.29 -23.17 15.01
CA ARG A 24 24.15 -23.96 14.52
C ARG A 24 23.79 -23.57 13.09
N SER A 25 23.59 -22.28 12.82
CA SER A 25 23.26 -21.81 11.46
C SER A 25 24.34 -22.17 10.44
N VAL A 26 25.61 -22.10 10.82
CA VAL A 26 26.73 -22.51 9.95
C VAL A 26 26.69 -24.00 9.63
N TYR A 27 26.49 -24.87 10.64
CA TYR A 27 26.37 -26.31 10.39
C TYR A 27 25.11 -26.67 9.61
N GLU A 28 24.00 -25.95 9.82
CA GLU A 28 22.79 -26.10 9.00
C GLU A 28 23.03 -25.71 7.54
N GLU A 29 23.76 -24.62 7.26
CA GLU A 29 24.11 -24.24 5.89
C GLU A 29 25.10 -25.21 5.25
N LEU A 30 26.16 -25.63 5.97
CA LEU A 30 27.10 -26.63 5.48
C LEU A 30 26.42 -27.98 5.22
N GLY A 31 25.48 -28.38 6.07
CA GLY A 31 24.70 -29.61 5.90
C GLY A 31 23.76 -29.62 4.70
N LYS A 32 23.55 -28.49 4.01
CA LYS A 32 22.82 -28.47 2.73
C LYS A 32 23.71 -28.85 1.54
N TYR A 33 25.04 -28.74 1.70
CA TYR A 33 26.00 -28.87 0.61
C TYR A 33 27.06 -29.92 0.98
N GLY A 34 26.97 -31.10 0.36
CA GLY A 34 27.91 -32.20 0.61
C GLY A 34 27.27 -33.57 0.36
N ASP A 35 28.10 -34.61 0.44
CA ASP A 35 27.65 -36.01 0.43
C ASP A 35 26.82 -36.36 1.67
N VAL A 36 26.14 -37.51 1.62
CA VAL A 36 25.23 -37.96 2.68
C VAL A 36 25.96 -38.06 4.04
N GLU A 37 27.24 -38.41 4.04
CA GLU A 37 28.06 -38.50 5.25
C GLU A 37 28.33 -37.13 5.88
N ASN A 38 28.66 -36.10 5.09
CA ASN A 38 28.81 -34.73 5.57
C ASN A 38 27.49 -34.14 6.08
N GLN A 39 26.36 -34.47 5.44
CA GLN A 39 25.05 -34.03 5.90
C GLN A 39 24.69 -34.62 7.27
N VAL A 40 24.97 -35.91 7.47
CA VAL A 40 24.78 -36.59 8.77
C VAL A 40 25.67 -35.97 9.84
N LEU A 41 26.95 -35.75 9.55
CA LEU A 41 27.89 -35.13 10.49
C LEU A 41 27.45 -33.71 10.90
N CYS A 42 27.01 -32.90 9.94
CA CYS A 42 26.52 -31.55 10.24
C CYS A 42 25.24 -31.60 11.08
N ARG A 43 24.34 -32.55 10.82
CA ARG A 43 23.11 -32.75 11.58
C ARG A 43 23.38 -33.18 13.02
N GLU A 44 24.23 -34.17 13.23
CA GLU A 44 24.66 -34.61 14.56
C GLU A 44 25.24 -33.45 15.36
N ARG A 45 26.05 -32.61 14.68
CA ARG A 45 26.65 -31.45 15.32
C ARG A 45 25.63 -30.37 15.70
N VAL A 46 24.59 -30.15 14.89
CA VAL A 46 23.46 -29.25 15.23
C VAL A 46 22.70 -29.79 16.44
N GLU A 47 22.43 -31.09 16.47
CA GLU A 47 21.72 -31.74 17.59
C GLU A 47 22.51 -31.66 18.91
N GLU A 48 23.84 -31.75 18.85
CA GLU A 48 24.72 -31.59 20.02
C GLU A 48 24.72 -30.15 20.59
N LEU A 49 24.53 -29.14 19.74
CA LEU A 49 24.47 -27.73 20.18
C LEU A 49 23.13 -27.38 20.86
N GLU A 50 22.07 -28.13 20.58
CA GLU A 50 20.70 -27.81 21.00
C GLU A 50 20.48 -27.79 22.52
N PRO A 51 21.03 -28.73 23.32
CA PRO A 51 20.96 -28.65 24.78
C PRO A 51 21.64 -27.39 25.34
N SER A 52 22.78 -27.00 24.77
CA SER A 52 23.54 -25.81 25.20
C SER A 52 22.78 -24.52 24.88
N ILE A 53 22.13 -24.43 23.71
CA ILE A 53 21.26 -23.32 23.31
C ILE A 53 20.07 -23.21 24.29
N ARG A 54 19.40 -24.32 24.57
CA ARG A 54 18.26 -24.37 25.51
C ARG A 54 18.66 -23.94 26.92
N TYR A 55 19.82 -24.38 27.40
CA TYR A 55 20.32 -24.00 28.72
C TYR A 55 20.62 -22.50 28.81
N CYS A 56 21.27 -21.93 27.79
CA CYS A 56 21.53 -20.50 27.74
C CYS A 56 20.22 -19.68 27.76
N LEU A 57 19.21 -20.09 26.97
CA LEU A 57 17.89 -19.44 26.96
C LEU A 57 17.22 -19.45 28.33
N HIS A 58 17.30 -20.58 29.05
CA HIS A 58 16.74 -20.70 30.39
C HIS A 58 17.46 -19.79 31.41
N LYS A 59 18.79 -19.68 31.34
CA LYS A 59 19.60 -18.83 32.25
C LYS A 59 19.40 -17.32 32.04
N ILE A 60 19.11 -16.90 30.82
CA ILE A 60 18.82 -15.49 30.49
C ILE A 60 17.42 -15.07 30.97
N GLY A 61 16.58 -16.01 31.42
CA GLY A 61 15.21 -15.73 31.84
C GLY A 61 14.22 -15.59 30.67
N GLY A 62 14.61 -16.04 29.48
CA GLY A 62 13.73 -16.10 28.31
C GLY A 62 12.76 -17.27 28.42
N SER A 63 11.64 -17.08 29.11
CA SER A 63 10.53 -18.05 29.11
C SER A 63 9.89 -18.14 27.71
N ASN A 64 9.88 -19.34 27.13
CA ASN A 64 9.00 -19.79 26.03
C ASN A 64 8.79 -18.82 24.84
N LEU A 65 9.85 -18.22 24.31
CA LEU A 65 9.78 -17.64 22.96
C LEU A 65 9.97 -18.76 21.93
N GLN A 66 8.90 -18.97 21.17
CA GLN A 66 8.77 -19.94 20.09
C GLN A 66 10.00 -19.90 19.16
N ALA A 67 10.37 -21.06 18.62
CA ALA A 67 11.48 -21.30 17.69
C ALA A 67 11.42 -20.52 16.35
N SER A 68 10.58 -19.49 16.25
CA SER A 68 10.31 -18.70 15.03
C SER A 68 11.21 -17.46 14.87
N GLU A 69 11.84 -16.96 15.93
CA GLU A 69 12.74 -15.77 15.84
C GLU A 69 14.21 -16.11 15.48
N LEU A 70 14.49 -17.34 15.04
CA LEU A 70 15.85 -17.89 14.96
C LEU A 70 16.53 -17.73 13.59
N LEU A 71 16.20 -16.69 12.83
CA LEU A 71 16.82 -16.38 11.54
C LEU A 71 17.31 -14.92 11.49
N GLN A 72 18.32 -14.60 12.30
CA GLN A 72 19.14 -13.40 12.12
C GLN A 72 20.59 -13.81 11.90
N ILE A 73 20.94 -14.12 10.64
CA ILE A 73 22.32 -14.23 10.15
C ILE A 73 22.96 -12.83 9.98
N GLY A 74 22.21 -11.75 10.24
CA GLY A 74 22.60 -10.38 9.90
C GLY A 74 23.56 -9.67 10.86
N GLU A 75 23.71 -10.11 12.12
CA GLU A 75 24.33 -9.24 13.16
C GLU A 75 25.75 -9.62 13.60
N MET A 76 26.45 -10.50 12.88
CA MET A 76 27.90 -10.69 13.09
C MET A 76 28.69 -9.97 12.00
N GLU A 77 28.92 -8.67 12.23
CA GLU A 77 29.85 -7.86 11.44
C GLU A 77 31.26 -7.91 12.07
N GLY A 78 32.26 -8.21 11.23
CA GLY A 78 33.68 -8.17 11.60
C GLY A 78 34.58 -8.86 10.57
N PRO A 79 35.87 -8.49 10.46
CA PRO A 79 36.77 -8.97 9.40
C PRO A 79 36.93 -10.49 9.34
N ALA A 80 36.88 -11.16 10.50
CA ALA A 80 36.95 -12.63 10.59
C ALA A 80 35.65 -13.31 10.12
N SER A 81 34.50 -12.64 10.26
CA SER A 81 33.23 -13.15 9.74
C SER A 81 33.15 -12.99 8.22
N ASP A 82 33.75 -11.94 7.66
CA ASP A 82 33.77 -11.73 6.20
C ASP A 82 34.71 -12.73 5.52
N LEU A 83 35.88 -12.98 6.10
CA LEU A 83 36.78 -14.06 5.65
C LEU A 83 36.11 -15.44 5.74
N PHE A 84 35.31 -15.66 6.78
CA PHE A 84 34.55 -16.90 6.92
C PHE A 84 33.46 -17.02 5.86
N LYS A 85 32.67 -15.95 5.64
CA LYS A 85 31.66 -15.89 4.58
C LYS A 85 32.28 -16.14 3.20
N SER A 86 33.44 -15.56 2.91
CA SER A 86 34.13 -15.75 1.63
C SER A 86 34.65 -17.18 1.46
N LYS A 87 35.17 -17.81 2.52
CA LYS A 87 35.59 -19.23 2.48
C LYS A 87 34.40 -20.17 2.33
N LEU A 88 33.30 -19.90 3.03
CA LEU A 88 32.06 -20.65 2.89
C LEU A 88 31.53 -20.53 1.46
N GLU A 89 31.53 -19.33 0.89
CA GLU A 89 31.14 -19.09 -0.49
C GLU A 89 32.02 -19.83 -1.50
N ALA A 90 33.33 -19.90 -1.27
CA ALA A 90 34.24 -20.67 -2.09
C ALA A 90 33.94 -22.18 -2.04
N VAL A 91 33.71 -22.75 -0.85
CA VAL A 91 33.32 -24.16 -0.69
C VAL A 91 31.98 -24.45 -1.35
N MET A 92 31.01 -23.55 -1.19
CA MET A 92 29.71 -23.67 -1.88
C MET A 92 29.87 -23.59 -3.41
N ALA A 93 30.77 -22.75 -3.91
CA ALA A 93 31.04 -22.66 -5.35
C ALA A 93 31.71 -23.94 -5.88
N GLU A 94 32.62 -24.54 -5.11
CA GLU A 94 33.27 -25.81 -5.46
C GLU A 94 32.28 -26.98 -5.47
N ALA A 95 31.45 -27.11 -4.43
CA ALA A 95 30.38 -28.10 -4.37
C ALA A 95 29.39 -27.96 -5.54
N ARG A 96 28.97 -26.72 -5.86
CA ARG A 96 28.11 -26.46 -7.03
C ARG A 96 28.81 -26.80 -8.34
N SER A 97 30.12 -26.58 -8.46
CA SER A 97 30.87 -26.97 -9.66
C SER A 97 30.87 -28.48 -9.86
N GLN A 98 30.97 -29.26 -8.77
CA GLN A 98 30.89 -30.72 -8.83
C GLN A 98 29.47 -31.19 -9.17
N GLN A 99 28.44 -30.60 -8.57
CA GLN A 99 27.04 -30.93 -8.85
C GLN A 99 26.60 -30.50 -10.26
N ALA A 100 27.09 -29.36 -10.76
CA ALA A 100 26.81 -28.89 -12.11
C ALA A 100 27.44 -29.79 -13.20
N ALA A 101 28.40 -30.65 -12.84
CA ALA A 101 29.02 -31.58 -13.78
C ALA A 101 28.02 -32.55 -14.42
N SER A 102 26.93 -32.90 -13.73
CA SER A 102 25.87 -33.77 -14.25
C SER A 102 24.78 -33.03 -15.04
N LEU A 103 24.74 -31.69 -15.02
CA LEU A 103 23.75 -30.89 -15.76
C LEU A 103 24.19 -30.64 -17.19
N THR A 104 24.07 -31.64 -18.06
CA THR A 104 24.48 -31.53 -19.47
C THR A 104 23.46 -30.85 -20.36
N GLU A 105 22.22 -30.70 -19.89
CA GLU A 105 21.09 -30.21 -20.69
C GLU A 105 20.21 -29.27 -19.85
N PHE A 106 19.62 -28.28 -20.52
CA PHE A 106 18.57 -27.41 -19.99
C PHE A 106 17.23 -27.79 -20.63
N HIS A 107 16.20 -28.01 -19.82
CA HIS A 107 14.85 -28.36 -20.30
C HIS A 107 13.93 -27.15 -20.20
N TRP A 108 13.32 -26.75 -21.31
CA TRP A 108 12.33 -25.67 -21.34
C TRP A 108 11.24 -25.94 -22.38
N LEU A 109 9.97 -25.88 -21.96
CA LEU A 109 8.79 -26.18 -22.78
C LEU A 109 8.91 -27.50 -23.57
N GLY A 110 9.36 -28.58 -22.90
CA GLY A 110 9.53 -29.90 -23.52
C GLY A 110 10.77 -30.04 -24.42
N ASN A 111 11.51 -28.94 -24.65
CA ASN A 111 12.73 -28.94 -25.46
C ASN A 111 13.98 -29.10 -24.60
N ARG A 112 15.00 -29.71 -25.19
CA ARG A 112 16.31 -29.96 -24.59
C ARG A 112 17.35 -29.08 -25.27
N PHE A 113 18.08 -28.31 -24.49
CA PHE A 113 19.16 -27.45 -24.96
C PHE A 113 20.48 -27.93 -24.34
N PRO A 114 21.47 -28.35 -25.14
CA PRO A 114 22.74 -28.83 -24.59
C PRO A 114 23.51 -27.68 -23.93
N ILE A 115 24.11 -27.94 -22.77
CA ILE A 115 24.98 -26.99 -22.07
C ILE A 115 26.41 -27.54 -22.06
N THR A 116 27.26 -26.98 -22.92
CA THR A 116 28.67 -27.39 -23.02
C THR A 116 29.56 -26.66 -22.03
N ASN A 117 29.29 -25.37 -21.77
CA ASN A 117 30.12 -24.54 -20.90
C ASN A 117 29.85 -24.82 -19.40
N ALA A 118 30.90 -25.18 -18.67
CA ALA A 118 30.84 -25.42 -17.22
C ALA A 118 30.34 -24.20 -16.41
N LYS A 119 30.74 -22.97 -16.80
CA LYS A 119 30.29 -21.75 -16.12
C LYS A 119 28.79 -21.53 -16.27
N THR A 120 28.27 -21.74 -17.47
CA THR A 120 26.83 -21.69 -17.76
C THR A 120 26.06 -22.73 -16.94
N ARG A 121 26.59 -23.96 -16.81
CA ARG A 121 25.98 -25.01 -15.97
C ARG A 121 25.89 -24.60 -14.50
N VAL A 122 26.97 -24.07 -13.94
CA VAL A 122 27.01 -23.59 -12.55
C VAL A 122 26.02 -22.46 -12.31
N ALA A 123 25.96 -21.48 -13.22
CA ALA A 123 25.04 -20.36 -13.11
C ALA A 123 23.56 -20.78 -13.21
N ILE A 124 23.22 -21.68 -14.15
CA ILE A 124 21.86 -22.24 -14.28
C ILE A 124 21.49 -23.08 -13.05
N LEU A 125 22.38 -23.92 -12.54
CA LEU A 125 22.14 -24.72 -11.34
C LEU A 125 21.85 -23.83 -10.13
N LYS A 126 22.69 -22.81 -9.92
CA LYS A 126 22.51 -21.82 -8.84
C LYS A 126 21.14 -21.15 -8.95
N ALA A 127 20.71 -20.76 -10.15
CA ALA A 127 19.38 -20.18 -10.35
C ALA A 127 18.27 -21.19 -9.99
N GLN A 128 18.36 -22.44 -10.45
CA GLN A 128 17.37 -23.49 -10.16
C GLN A 128 17.29 -23.84 -8.67
N GLU A 129 18.41 -23.83 -7.94
CA GLU A 129 18.43 -24.00 -6.47
C GLU A 129 17.67 -22.87 -5.78
N LEU A 130 17.97 -21.62 -6.14
CA LEU A 130 17.28 -20.45 -5.59
C LEU A 130 15.79 -20.41 -5.95
N GLU A 131 15.42 -20.92 -7.14
CA GLU A 131 14.01 -21.07 -7.52
C GLU A 131 13.27 -22.13 -6.70
N LYS A 132 13.95 -23.22 -6.31
CA LYS A 132 13.37 -24.21 -5.39
C LYS A 132 13.10 -23.60 -4.03
N ASP A 133 13.94 -22.68 -3.56
CA ASP A 133 13.68 -21.94 -2.31
C ASP A 133 12.45 -21.02 -2.43
N LEU A 134 12.17 -20.50 -3.64
CA LEU A 134 11.01 -19.64 -3.92
C LEU A 134 9.68 -20.39 -4.07
N HIS A 135 9.71 -21.64 -4.56
CA HIS A 135 8.52 -22.44 -4.86
C HIS A 135 8.37 -23.69 -3.98
N GLY A 136 9.32 -23.92 -3.08
CA GLY A 136 9.35 -25.08 -2.20
C GLY A 136 8.27 -25.05 -1.11
N PRO A 137 8.11 -26.14 -0.34
CA PRO A 137 7.09 -26.25 0.70
C PRO A 137 7.23 -25.21 1.83
N SER A 138 8.39 -24.57 1.97
CA SER A 138 8.63 -23.46 2.90
C SER A 138 8.34 -22.07 2.32
N ALA A 139 7.99 -21.95 1.04
CA ALA A 139 7.84 -20.66 0.34
C ALA A 139 6.83 -19.71 0.99
N ASP A 140 5.74 -20.25 1.53
CA ASP A 140 4.68 -19.47 2.18
C ASP A 140 5.07 -18.95 3.58
N SER A 141 6.12 -19.51 4.18
CA SER A 141 6.63 -19.07 5.50
C SER A 141 7.64 -17.92 5.41
N VAL A 142 8.14 -17.62 4.20
CA VAL A 142 9.16 -16.60 3.98
C VAL A 142 8.51 -15.25 3.72
N SER A 143 8.98 -14.20 4.43
CA SER A 143 8.44 -12.85 4.25
C SER A 143 8.59 -12.35 2.82
N ALA A 144 7.69 -11.46 2.39
CA ALA A 144 7.68 -10.94 1.02
C ALA A 144 9.00 -10.21 0.67
N GLU A 145 9.62 -9.51 1.62
CA GLU A 145 10.91 -8.84 1.45
C GLU A 145 12.05 -9.84 1.19
N LYS A 146 12.09 -10.94 1.95
CA LYS A 146 13.09 -11.99 1.76
C LYS A 146 12.92 -12.66 0.39
N ARG A 147 11.68 -12.90 -0.05
CA ARG A 147 11.40 -13.43 -1.39
C ARG A 147 11.89 -12.50 -2.50
N LEU A 148 11.70 -11.19 -2.37
CA LEU A 148 12.22 -10.21 -3.34
C LEU A 148 13.76 -10.27 -3.44
N VAL A 149 14.46 -10.36 -2.31
CA VAL A 149 15.93 -10.50 -2.28
C VAL A 149 16.36 -11.81 -2.98
N THR A 150 15.62 -12.90 -2.79
CA THR A 150 15.91 -14.15 -3.49
C THR A 150 15.69 -14.03 -5.00
N PHE A 151 14.63 -13.33 -5.47
CA PHE A 151 14.46 -13.03 -6.89
C PHE A 151 15.65 -12.25 -7.47
N ASP A 152 16.19 -11.26 -6.76
CA ASP A 152 17.36 -10.50 -7.23
C ASP A 152 18.60 -11.41 -7.40
N LYS A 153 18.76 -12.41 -6.52
CA LYS A 153 19.81 -13.44 -6.64
C LYS A 153 19.57 -14.37 -7.83
N VAL A 154 18.31 -14.76 -8.08
CA VAL A 154 17.92 -15.56 -9.26
C VAL A 154 18.23 -14.80 -10.55
N PHE A 155 17.88 -13.52 -10.62
CA PHE A 155 18.19 -12.67 -11.77
C PHE A 155 19.70 -12.56 -12.00
N THR A 156 20.47 -12.35 -10.94
CA THR A 156 21.94 -12.30 -11.02
C THR A 156 22.50 -13.59 -11.62
N ALA A 157 22.04 -14.76 -11.16
CA ALA A 157 22.49 -16.05 -11.66
C ALA A 157 22.11 -16.29 -13.14
N TYR A 158 20.88 -15.96 -13.55
CA TYR A 158 20.49 -16.08 -14.96
C TYR A 158 21.16 -15.06 -15.87
N HIS A 159 21.44 -13.84 -15.39
CA HIS A 159 22.23 -12.85 -16.15
C HIS A 159 23.66 -13.32 -16.35
N GLU A 160 24.28 -13.91 -15.33
CA GLU A 160 25.60 -14.54 -15.43
C GLU A 160 25.60 -15.69 -16.46
N ALA A 161 24.59 -16.56 -16.41
CA ALA A 161 24.41 -17.63 -17.40
C ALA A 161 24.32 -17.09 -18.83
N ARG A 162 23.47 -16.07 -19.06
CA ARG A 162 23.33 -15.43 -20.38
C ARG A 162 24.60 -14.74 -20.84
N SER A 163 25.34 -14.10 -19.92
CA SER A 163 26.63 -13.49 -20.24
C SER A 163 27.63 -14.55 -20.73
N CYS A 164 27.67 -15.72 -20.07
CA CYS A 164 28.51 -16.83 -20.51
C CYS A 164 28.07 -17.35 -21.89
N ILE A 165 26.77 -17.60 -22.08
CA ILE A 165 26.21 -18.07 -23.36
C ILE A 165 26.55 -17.11 -24.51
N ARG A 166 26.40 -15.80 -24.30
CA ARG A 166 26.71 -14.78 -25.32
C ARG A 166 28.19 -14.67 -25.63
N SER A 167 29.04 -14.82 -24.61
CA SER A 167 30.49 -14.92 -24.82
C SER A 167 30.84 -16.13 -25.67
N ASP A 168 30.21 -17.28 -25.40
CA ASP A 168 30.40 -18.49 -26.19
C ASP A 168 29.92 -18.28 -27.63
N LEU A 169 28.76 -17.64 -27.81
CA LEU A 169 28.18 -17.32 -29.12
C LEU A 169 29.10 -16.40 -29.95
N ALA A 170 29.72 -15.41 -29.32
CA ALA A 170 30.72 -14.54 -29.95
C ALA A 170 31.99 -15.31 -30.34
N SER A 171 32.35 -16.37 -29.61
CA SER A 171 33.52 -17.21 -29.85
C SER A 171 33.27 -18.43 -30.75
N ALA A 172 32.01 -18.76 -31.07
CA ALA A 172 31.60 -20.00 -31.72
C ALA A 172 32.05 -20.15 -33.20
N GLY A 173 32.74 -19.17 -33.78
CA GLY A 173 33.31 -19.26 -35.14
C GLY A 173 32.23 -19.39 -36.23
N SER A 174 32.42 -20.31 -37.19
CA SER A 174 31.49 -20.55 -38.32
C SER A 174 30.66 -21.84 -38.17
N ALA A 175 30.64 -22.46 -36.99
CA ALA A 175 29.88 -23.69 -36.75
C ALA A 175 28.40 -23.35 -36.55
N GLU A 176 27.61 -23.44 -37.61
CA GLU A 176 26.19 -23.02 -37.61
C GLU A 176 25.35 -23.78 -36.58
N ASN A 177 25.52 -25.11 -36.47
CA ASN A 177 24.79 -25.93 -35.51
C ASN A 177 25.05 -25.50 -34.04
N VAL A 178 26.29 -25.12 -33.71
CA VAL A 178 26.64 -24.68 -32.35
C VAL A 178 26.02 -23.31 -32.05
N LYS A 179 25.95 -22.42 -33.05
CA LYS A 179 25.28 -21.13 -32.90
C LYS A 179 23.79 -21.29 -32.69
N ASP A 180 23.14 -22.18 -33.44
CA ASP A 180 21.71 -22.45 -33.29
C ASP A 180 21.38 -22.99 -31.89
N ASP A 181 22.17 -23.95 -31.39
CA ASP A 181 22.04 -24.48 -30.03
C ASP A 181 22.21 -23.39 -28.96
N LEU A 182 23.24 -22.56 -29.08
CA LEU A 182 23.51 -21.46 -28.15
C LEU A 182 22.44 -20.37 -28.21
N ASN A 183 21.92 -20.05 -29.39
CA ASN A 183 20.86 -19.06 -29.58
C ASN A 183 19.52 -19.56 -29.03
N GLY A 184 19.23 -20.86 -29.22
CA GLY A 184 18.10 -21.54 -28.59
C GLY A 184 18.21 -21.54 -27.06
N LEU A 185 19.40 -21.82 -26.53
CA LEU A 185 19.66 -21.76 -25.09
C LEU A 185 19.53 -20.33 -24.53
N ASP A 186 20.08 -19.29 -25.19
CA ASP A 186 19.89 -17.89 -24.77
C ASP A 186 18.40 -17.51 -24.80
N LYS A 187 17.65 -17.91 -25.84
CA LYS A 187 16.19 -17.68 -25.91
C LYS A 187 15.47 -18.35 -24.73
N ALA A 188 15.74 -19.62 -24.46
CA ALA A 188 15.10 -20.37 -23.38
C ALA A 188 15.41 -19.77 -22.00
N VAL A 189 16.68 -19.45 -21.72
CA VAL A 189 17.09 -18.81 -20.47
C VAL A 189 16.49 -17.41 -20.35
N SER A 190 16.44 -16.65 -21.45
CA SER A 190 15.78 -15.33 -21.50
C SER A 190 14.28 -15.42 -21.21
N ALA A 191 13.61 -16.45 -21.71
CA ALA A 191 12.19 -16.66 -21.47
C ALA A 191 11.90 -17.03 -20.01
N VAL A 192 12.71 -17.91 -19.41
CA VAL A 192 12.62 -18.21 -17.97
C VAL A 192 12.86 -16.96 -17.13
N LEU A 193 13.86 -16.16 -17.46
CA LEU A 193 14.10 -14.87 -16.78
C LEU A 193 12.89 -13.93 -16.90
N GLY A 194 12.24 -13.88 -18.07
CA GLY A 194 11.00 -13.13 -18.28
C GLY A 194 9.84 -13.63 -17.42
N GLN A 195 9.65 -14.95 -17.31
CA GLN A 195 8.66 -15.56 -16.41
C GLN A 195 8.89 -15.15 -14.96
N ARG A 196 10.13 -15.26 -14.47
CA ARG A 196 10.49 -14.86 -13.09
C ARG A 196 10.33 -13.35 -12.85
N THR A 197 10.56 -12.54 -13.88
CA THR A 197 10.32 -11.09 -13.82
C THR A 197 8.84 -10.78 -13.61
N ILE A 198 7.94 -11.50 -14.32
CA ILE A 198 6.50 -11.38 -14.15
C ILE A 198 6.10 -11.81 -12.73
N GLU A 199 6.57 -12.96 -12.24
CA GLU A 199 6.28 -13.47 -10.89
C GLU A 199 6.72 -12.49 -9.79
N ARG A 200 7.94 -11.96 -9.90
CA ARG A 200 8.46 -10.94 -8.97
C ARG A 200 7.60 -9.68 -8.98
N ASN A 201 7.14 -9.24 -10.14
CA ASN A 201 6.28 -8.06 -10.25
C ASN A 201 4.84 -8.32 -9.76
N GLN A 202 4.32 -9.54 -9.90
CA GLN A 202 3.08 -9.96 -9.24
C GLN A 202 3.22 -9.94 -7.70
N LEU A 203 4.37 -10.36 -7.15
CA LEU A 203 4.65 -10.22 -5.72
C LEU A 203 4.64 -8.74 -5.29
N LEU A 204 5.26 -7.83 -6.06
CA LEU A 204 5.19 -6.39 -5.79
C LEU A 204 3.75 -5.87 -5.80
N VAL A 205 2.93 -6.32 -6.74
CA VAL A 205 1.49 -5.99 -6.77
C VAL A 205 0.80 -6.47 -5.50
N SER A 206 1.04 -7.70 -5.05
CA SER A 206 0.44 -8.22 -3.81
C SER A 206 0.82 -7.39 -2.56
N ILE A 207 2.09 -6.95 -2.49
CA ILE A 207 2.57 -6.06 -1.42
C ILE A 207 1.87 -4.69 -1.53
N ALA A 208 1.78 -4.11 -2.73
CA ALA A 208 1.12 -2.83 -2.94
C ALA A 208 -0.39 -2.88 -2.62
N LYS A 209 -1.08 -3.97 -3.01
CA LYS A 209 -2.49 -4.21 -2.68
C LYS A 209 -2.70 -4.31 -1.18
N SER A 210 -1.86 -5.06 -0.46
CA SER A 210 -1.98 -5.21 1.00
C SER A 210 -1.73 -3.89 1.76
N LYS A 211 -0.79 -3.06 1.29
CA LYS A 211 -0.58 -1.71 1.83
C LYS A 211 -1.74 -0.75 1.55
N LEU A 212 -2.42 -0.92 0.42
CA LEU A 212 -3.58 -0.10 0.04
C LEU A 212 -4.86 -0.44 0.83
N THR A 213 -4.98 -1.66 1.35
CA THR A 213 -6.14 -2.11 2.14
C THR A 213 -5.98 -1.88 3.65
N ARG A 214 -4.76 -1.77 4.17
CA ARG A 214 -4.50 -1.42 5.58
C ARG A 214 -4.99 0.01 5.88
N ARG A 215 -5.79 0.17 6.94
CA ARG A 215 -6.24 1.49 7.42
C ARG A 215 -5.05 2.28 7.96
N ARG A 216 -5.13 3.62 7.83
CA ARG A 216 -4.12 4.63 8.19
C ARG A 216 -3.85 4.70 9.71
N ASP A 217 -3.45 3.62 10.36
CA ASP A 217 -3.15 3.65 11.80
C ASP A 217 -1.65 3.84 12.10
N ASP A 218 -0.74 3.64 11.13
CA ASP A 218 0.69 3.85 11.33
C ASP A 218 1.19 5.18 10.76
N LYS A 219 1.54 6.10 11.67
CA LYS A 219 2.02 7.47 11.40
C LYS A 219 3.33 7.57 10.59
N ASN A 220 3.93 6.45 10.16
CA ASN A 220 5.23 6.41 9.47
C ASN A 220 5.26 5.61 8.15
N GLU A 221 4.16 4.99 7.69
CA GLU A 221 4.15 4.31 6.37
C GLU A 221 3.72 5.26 5.25
N LYS A 222 4.53 5.33 4.18
CA LYS A 222 4.17 6.04 2.94
C LYS A 222 2.87 5.44 2.39
N VAL A 223 1.83 6.28 2.28
CA VAL A 223 0.54 5.88 1.70
C VAL A 223 0.76 5.41 0.26
N THR A 224 0.56 4.12 0.00
CA THR A 224 0.52 3.58 -1.36
C THR A 224 -0.70 4.15 -2.06
N LYS A 225 -0.48 4.87 -3.16
CA LYS A 225 -1.59 5.41 -3.96
C LYS A 225 -1.98 4.44 -5.09
N PRO A 226 -3.23 4.46 -5.58
CA PRO A 226 -3.66 3.58 -6.67
C PRO A 226 -2.83 3.72 -7.95
N GLU A 227 -2.23 4.89 -8.20
CA GLU A 227 -1.36 5.14 -9.36
C GLU A 227 -0.13 4.23 -9.38
N GLU A 228 0.38 3.83 -8.21
CA GLU A 228 1.51 2.89 -8.14
C GLU A 228 1.10 1.49 -8.63
N LEU A 229 -0.13 1.06 -8.35
CA LEU A 229 -0.66 -0.19 -8.88
C LEU A 229 -0.86 -0.11 -10.39
N VAL A 230 -1.33 1.03 -10.92
CA VAL A 230 -1.42 1.25 -12.37
C VAL A 230 -0.03 1.08 -13.02
N ARG A 231 1.00 1.72 -12.46
CA ARG A 231 2.39 1.61 -12.96
C ARG A 231 2.93 0.18 -12.91
N LEU A 232 2.64 -0.56 -11.84
CA LEU A 232 3.04 -1.97 -11.72
C LEU A 232 2.33 -2.87 -12.73
N TYR A 233 1.04 -2.64 -13.01
CA TYR A 233 0.33 -3.38 -14.05
C TYR A 233 0.76 -2.98 -15.47
N ASP A 234 1.10 -1.71 -15.73
CA ASP A 234 1.73 -1.30 -16.99
C ASP A 234 3.05 -2.05 -17.20
N LEU A 235 3.88 -2.16 -16.15
CA LEU A 235 5.11 -2.95 -16.20
C LEU A 235 4.83 -4.44 -16.44
N LEU A 236 3.84 -5.04 -15.78
CA LEU A 236 3.44 -6.43 -16.03
C LEU A 236 2.97 -6.65 -17.47
N LEU A 237 2.19 -5.73 -18.03
CA LEU A 237 1.75 -5.80 -19.42
C LEU A 237 2.91 -5.73 -20.40
N GLN A 238 3.87 -4.83 -20.17
CA GLN A 238 5.08 -4.75 -20.98
C GLN A 238 5.90 -6.04 -20.91
N ASN A 239 6.17 -6.55 -19.70
CA ASN A 239 6.96 -7.78 -19.54
C ASN A 239 6.29 -8.99 -20.19
N THR A 240 4.95 -9.10 -20.11
CA THR A 240 4.19 -10.17 -20.74
C THR A 240 4.22 -10.06 -22.27
N ALA A 241 4.15 -8.84 -22.82
CA ALA A 241 4.28 -8.61 -24.25
C ALA A 241 5.69 -8.96 -24.74
N ASP A 242 6.73 -8.45 -24.07
CA ASP A 242 8.14 -8.74 -24.40
C ASP A 242 8.42 -10.26 -24.35
N LEU A 243 7.86 -10.96 -23.37
CA LEU A 243 7.98 -12.41 -23.25
C LEU A 243 7.24 -13.15 -24.37
N SER A 244 6.02 -12.72 -24.70
CA SER A 244 5.24 -13.29 -25.82
C SER A 244 5.96 -13.10 -27.15
N ASP A 245 6.51 -11.91 -27.40
CA ASP A 245 7.29 -11.58 -28.59
C ASP A 245 8.58 -12.39 -28.68
N LEU A 246 9.30 -12.52 -27.56
CA LEU A 246 10.51 -13.34 -27.47
C LEU A 246 10.21 -14.79 -27.87
N VAL A 247 9.16 -15.39 -27.31
CA VAL A 247 8.81 -16.78 -27.59
C VAL A 247 8.28 -16.95 -29.03
N SER A 248 7.56 -15.96 -29.54
CA SER A 248 6.94 -15.97 -30.88
C SER A 248 7.87 -15.59 -32.04
N SER A 249 9.12 -15.20 -31.74
CA SER A 249 10.11 -14.71 -32.72
C SER A 249 10.64 -15.77 -33.71
N GLY A 250 10.43 -17.06 -33.43
CA GLY A 250 10.91 -18.17 -34.28
C GLY A 250 10.05 -18.41 -35.53
N ARG A 251 10.70 -18.86 -36.63
CA ARG A 251 10.01 -19.26 -37.88
C ARG A 251 9.22 -20.57 -37.69
N ASP A 252 9.80 -21.53 -36.98
CA ASP A 252 9.17 -22.81 -36.65
C ASP A 252 8.66 -22.82 -35.21
N ARG A 253 7.44 -22.30 -35.02
CA ARG A 253 6.82 -22.23 -33.69
C ARG A 253 6.40 -23.61 -33.25
N LYS A 254 6.98 -24.08 -32.15
CA LYS A 254 6.60 -25.35 -31.55
C LYS A 254 5.23 -25.22 -30.86
N PRO A 255 4.40 -26.28 -30.83
CA PRO A 255 3.08 -26.21 -30.20
C PRO A 255 3.17 -25.80 -28.71
N GLU A 256 4.22 -26.18 -28.01
CA GLU A 256 4.47 -25.77 -26.62
C GLU A 256 4.78 -24.27 -26.50
N GLU A 257 5.47 -23.68 -27.49
CA GLU A 257 5.74 -22.24 -27.53
C GLU A 257 4.47 -21.45 -27.86
N VAL A 258 3.62 -21.96 -28.75
CA VAL A 258 2.32 -21.35 -29.09
C VAL A 258 1.40 -21.35 -27.87
N THR A 259 1.24 -22.49 -27.21
CA THR A 259 0.42 -22.59 -25.99
C THR A 259 0.96 -21.70 -24.87
N PHE A 260 2.28 -21.59 -24.72
CA PHE A 260 2.89 -20.66 -23.76
C PHE A 260 2.62 -19.18 -24.09
N ALA A 261 2.66 -18.81 -25.37
CA ALA A 261 2.29 -17.46 -25.80
C ALA A 261 0.80 -17.16 -25.55
N GLU A 262 -0.09 -18.15 -25.77
CA GLU A 262 -1.51 -18.06 -25.42
C GLU A 262 -1.72 -17.87 -23.90
N GLU A 263 -0.96 -18.58 -23.06
CA GLU A 263 -0.95 -18.38 -21.60
C GLU A 263 -0.52 -16.95 -21.22
N CYS A 264 0.48 -16.38 -21.91
CA CYS A 264 0.90 -14.99 -21.72
C CYS A 264 -0.21 -14.01 -22.11
N GLU A 265 -0.87 -14.21 -23.25
CA GLU A 265 -2.00 -13.38 -23.68
C GLU A 265 -3.18 -13.45 -22.69
N LEU A 266 -3.48 -14.61 -22.12
CA LEU A 266 -4.48 -14.74 -21.07
C LEU A 266 -4.14 -13.92 -19.83
N LYS A 267 -2.88 -13.99 -19.35
CA LYS A 267 -2.40 -13.16 -18.23
C LYS A 267 -2.50 -11.67 -18.56
N SER A 268 -2.17 -11.27 -19.79
CA SER A 268 -2.28 -9.89 -20.28
C SER A 268 -3.71 -9.35 -20.15
N LEU A 269 -4.73 -10.16 -20.46
CA LEU A 269 -6.13 -9.76 -20.30
C LEU A 269 -6.51 -9.50 -18.84
N ALA A 270 -6.05 -10.35 -17.91
CA ALA A 270 -6.28 -10.15 -16.49
C ALA A 270 -5.61 -8.87 -15.98
N PHE A 271 -4.35 -8.64 -16.37
CA PHE A 271 -3.61 -7.43 -15.99
C PHE A 271 -4.24 -6.16 -16.57
N ARG A 272 -4.81 -6.19 -17.78
CA ARG A 272 -5.56 -5.06 -18.35
C ARG A 272 -6.82 -4.73 -17.54
N ALA A 273 -7.54 -5.73 -17.06
CA ALA A 273 -8.73 -5.52 -16.23
C ALA A 273 -8.36 -4.86 -14.89
N GLU A 274 -7.35 -5.39 -14.21
CA GLU A 274 -6.81 -4.86 -12.95
C GLU A 274 -6.27 -3.43 -13.09
N ARG A 275 -5.47 -3.18 -14.14
CA ARG A 275 -4.97 -1.83 -14.45
C ARG A 275 -6.11 -0.84 -14.60
N CYS A 276 -7.16 -1.20 -15.34
CA CYS A 276 -8.34 -0.36 -15.57
C CYS A 276 -9.07 -0.07 -14.24
N PHE A 277 -9.18 -1.06 -13.36
CA PHE A 277 -9.79 -0.90 -12.04
C PHE A 277 -9.01 0.08 -11.14
N TYR A 278 -7.68 -0.04 -11.07
CA TYR A 278 -6.88 0.89 -10.25
C TYR A 278 -6.80 2.29 -10.87
N LEU A 279 -6.88 2.40 -12.20
CA LEU A 279 -7.07 3.69 -12.86
C LEU A 279 -8.40 4.33 -12.46
N ALA A 280 -9.50 3.57 -12.45
CA ALA A 280 -10.80 4.04 -11.97
C ALA A 280 -10.73 4.55 -10.52
N ARG A 281 -9.99 3.83 -9.66
CA ARG A 281 -9.76 4.21 -8.26
C ARG A 281 -8.99 5.52 -8.12
N SER A 282 -8.00 5.77 -8.98
CA SER A 282 -7.29 7.07 -9.03
C SER A 282 -8.24 8.22 -9.39
N TYR A 283 -9.09 8.04 -10.41
CA TYR A 283 -10.07 9.05 -10.80
C TYR A 283 -11.14 9.30 -9.72
N SER A 284 -11.57 8.24 -9.02
CA SER A 284 -12.46 8.34 -7.86
C SER A 284 -11.84 9.23 -6.77
N LEU A 285 -10.56 8.99 -6.42
CA LEU A 285 -9.84 9.81 -5.44
C LEU A 285 -9.65 11.27 -5.90
N ALA A 286 -9.59 11.51 -7.21
CA ALA A 286 -9.52 12.85 -7.79
C ALA A 286 -10.89 13.56 -7.87
N GLY A 287 -11.98 12.92 -7.42
CA GLY A 287 -13.35 13.46 -7.50
C GLY A 287 -13.95 13.43 -8.90
N LYS A 288 -13.30 12.77 -9.87
CA LYS A 288 -13.79 12.60 -11.25
C LYS A 288 -14.74 11.42 -11.34
N ARG A 289 -15.96 11.63 -10.81
CA ARG A 289 -16.96 10.55 -10.57
C ARG A 289 -17.45 9.86 -11.83
N SER A 290 -17.75 10.63 -12.87
CA SER A 290 -18.30 10.08 -14.13
C SER A 290 -17.25 9.24 -14.86
N GLU A 291 -16.01 9.72 -14.93
CA GLU A 291 -14.90 8.96 -15.50
C GLU A 291 -14.58 7.71 -14.67
N ALA A 292 -14.56 7.83 -13.33
CA ALA A 292 -14.35 6.68 -12.44
C ALA A 292 -15.43 5.61 -12.66
N TYR A 293 -16.71 6.00 -12.72
CA TYR A 293 -17.83 5.10 -13.00
C TYR A 293 -17.64 4.38 -14.34
N ALA A 294 -17.36 5.12 -15.42
CA ALA A 294 -17.17 4.54 -16.75
C ALA A 294 -15.98 3.56 -16.78
N LEU A 295 -14.88 3.89 -16.09
CA LEU A 295 -13.72 3.02 -15.97
C LEU A 295 -14.03 1.75 -15.17
N TYR A 296 -14.80 1.83 -14.08
CA TYR A 296 -15.24 0.62 -13.35
C TYR A 296 -16.13 -0.29 -14.20
N CYS A 297 -17.06 0.27 -14.98
CA CYS A 297 -17.85 -0.52 -15.94
C CYS A 297 -16.96 -1.18 -17.00
N ARG A 298 -15.97 -0.44 -17.52
CA ARG A 298 -15.00 -0.99 -18.48
C ARG A 298 -14.16 -2.10 -17.85
N ALA A 299 -13.61 -1.90 -16.66
CA ALA A 299 -12.84 -2.90 -15.92
C ALA A 299 -13.65 -4.19 -15.70
N ARG A 300 -14.94 -4.06 -15.34
CA ARG A 300 -15.86 -5.20 -15.21
C ARG A 300 -16.01 -5.99 -16.51
N SER A 301 -16.22 -5.31 -17.65
CA SER A 301 -16.32 -5.97 -18.96
C SER A 301 -15.04 -6.69 -19.37
N LEU A 302 -13.88 -6.11 -19.02
CA LEU A 302 -12.57 -6.73 -19.26
C LEU A 302 -12.37 -7.96 -18.37
N ALA A 303 -12.75 -7.88 -17.10
CA ALA A 303 -12.68 -9.00 -16.16
C ALA A 303 -13.59 -10.16 -16.61
N GLU A 304 -14.80 -9.86 -17.09
CA GLU A 304 -15.73 -10.86 -17.63
C GLU A 304 -15.18 -11.55 -18.89
N ASN A 305 -14.62 -10.77 -19.83
CA ASN A 305 -13.97 -11.33 -21.02
C ASN A 305 -12.79 -12.23 -20.64
N ALA A 306 -11.94 -11.79 -19.70
CA ALA A 306 -10.82 -12.58 -19.21
C ALA A 306 -11.33 -13.88 -18.58
N LEU A 307 -12.33 -13.83 -17.69
CA LEU A 307 -12.92 -15.01 -17.05
C LEU A 307 -13.43 -16.04 -18.06
N GLN A 308 -14.15 -15.59 -19.10
CA GLN A 308 -14.64 -16.48 -20.16
C GLN A 308 -13.48 -17.20 -20.87
N LYS A 309 -12.40 -16.50 -21.19
CA LYS A 309 -11.23 -17.10 -21.84
C LYS A 309 -10.45 -18.04 -20.93
N PHE A 310 -10.33 -17.71 -19.63
CA PHE A 310 -9.72 -18.59 -18.64
C PHE A 310 -10.53 -19.88 -18.41
N GLN A 311 -11.85 -19.81 -18.49
CA GLN A 311 -12.73 -20.99 -18.39
C GLN A 311 -12.69 -21.87 -19.63
N ALA A 312 -12.46 -21.28 -20.81
CA ALA A 312 -12.32 -22.02 -22.06
C ALA A 312 -10.95 -22.74 -22.20
N HIS A 313 -9.95 -22.38 -21.39
CA HIS A 313 -8.61 -22.98 -21.45
C HIS A 313 -8.47 -24.21 -20.53
N SER A 314 -7.88 -25.28 -21.07
CA SER A 314 -7.76 -26.58 -20.40
C SER A 314 -6.85 -26.60 -19.16
N LYS A 315 -5.92 -25.66 -19.03
CA LYS A 315 -5.07 -25.47 -17.83
C LYS A 315 -5.58 -24.27 -17.06
N THR A 316 -6.38 -24.55 -16.04
CA THR A 316 -7.08 -23.51 -15.29
C THR A 316 -6.22 -23.03 -14.11
N ASP A 317 -5.69 -21.81 -14.20
CA ASP A 317 -5.10 -21.12 -13.05
C ASP A 317 -6.22 -20.69 -12.09
N GLN A 318 -6.50 -21.54 -11.09
CA GLN A 318 -7.59 -21.33 -10.15
C GLN A 318 -7.40 -20.07 -9.30
N VAL A 319 -6.15 -19.67 -9.04
CA VAL A 319 -5.83 -18.47 -8.25
C VAL A 319 -6.23 -17.23 -9.05
N MET A 320 -5.79 -17.13 -10.31
CA MET A 320 -6.14 -16.01 -11.19
C MET A 320 -7.64 -15.92 -11.46
N ILE A 321 -8.34 -17.05 -11.60
CA ILE A 321 -9.80 -17.04 -11.75
C ILE A 321 -10.49 -16.50 -10.49
N LYS A 322 -10.02 -16.90 -9.30
CA LYS A 322 -10.57 -16.40 -8.05
C LYS A 322 -10.35 -14.89 -7.93
N GLU A 323 -9.15 -14.41 -8.23
CA GLU A 323 -8.82 -12.98 -8.25
C GLU A 323 -9.68 -12.21 -9.24
N LEU A 324 -9.87 -12.71 -10.46
CA LEU A 324 -10.72 -12.08 -11.48
C LEU A 324 -12.20 -12.04 -11.07
N LYS A 325 -12.72 -13.08 -10.39
CA LYS A 325 -14.08 -13.05 -9.83
C LYS A 325 -14.22 -11.98 -8.77
N THR A 326 -13.26 -11.91 -7.84
CA THR A 326 -13.22 -10.84 -6.83
C THR A 326 -13.16 -9.46 -7.49
N LEU A 327 -12.31 -9.28 -8.50
CA LEU A 327 -12.23 -8.04 -9.26
C LEU A 327 -13.55 -7.68 -9.94
N TYR A 328 -14.24 -8.65 -10.54
CA TYR A 328 -15.55 -8.42 -11.18
C TYR A 328 -16.59 -7.90 -10.18
N ASP A 329 -16.64 -8.51 -8.99
CA ASP A 329 -17.56 -8.10 -7.92
C ASP A 329 -17.18 -6.73 -7.33
N GLU A 330 -15.88 -6.48 -7.15
CA GLU A 330 -15.36 -5.18 -6.73
C GLU A 330 -15.70 -4.09 -7.74
N CYS A 331 -15.50 -4.32 -9.04
CA CYS A 331 -15.86 -3.36 -10.09
C CYS A 331 -17.35 -2.99 -10.01
N ARG A 332 -18.23 -3.97 -9.77
CA ARG A 332 -19.65 -3.72 -9.57
C ARG A 332 -19.88 -2.86 -8.34
N SER A 333 -19.33 -3.24 -7.19
CA SER A 333 -19.48 -2.52 -5.93
C SER A 333 -19.03 -1.05 -6.05
N TYR A 334 -17.81 -0.82 -6.55
CA TYR A 334 -17.27 0.52 -6.71
C TYR A 334 -18.02 1.35 -7.75
N SER A 335 -18.52 0.74 -8.85
CA SER A 335 -19.38 1.46 -9.79
C SER A 335 -20.66 1.99 -9.11
N CYS A 336 -21.29 1.17 -8.25
CA CYS A 336 -22.47 1.61 -7.49
C CYS A 336 -22.13 2.71 -6.48
N ILE A 337 -20.98 2.61 -5.81
CA ILE A 337 -20.49 3.62 -4.85
C ILE A 337 -20.27 4.96 -5.55
N GLU A 338 -19.57 4.98 -6.69
CA GLU A 338 -19.31 6.23 -7.43
C GLU A 338 -20.60 6.84 -7.96
N HIS A 339 -21.53 6.01 -8.48
CA HIS A 339 -22.82 6.48 -8.96
C HIS A 339 -23.65 7.12 -7.82
N ALA A 340 -23.77 6.43 -6.67
CA ALA A 340 -24.48 6.95 -5.52
C ALA A 340 -23.83 8.24 -4.98
N THR A 341 -22.50 8.28 -4.92
CA THR A 341 -21.77 9.47 -4.45
C THR A 341 -21.93 10.65 -5.41
N GLY A 342 -21.91 10.41 -6.71
CA GLY A 342 -22.18 11.42 -7.73
C GLY A 342 -23.58 12.04 -7.59
N ILE A 343 -24.61 11.21 -7.38
CA ILE A 343 -25.98 11.70 -7.12
C ILE A 343 -26.05 12.53 -5.84
N ILE A 344 -25.39 12.08 -4.76
CA ILE A 344 -25.36 12.83 -3.50
C ILE A 344 -24.69 14.20 -3.69
N GLU A 345 -23.60 14.26 -4.47
CA GLU A 345 -22.91 15.51 -4.79
C GLU A 345 -23.80 16.44 -5.63
N GLU A 346 -24.54 15.90 -6.61
CA GLU A 346 -25.47 16.65 -7.46
C GLU A 346 -26.66 17.21 -6.65
N VAL A 347 -27.27 16.40 -5.79
CA VAL A 347 -28.37 16.84 -4.91
C VAL A 347 -27.92 17.90 -3.90
N LYS A 348 -26.70 17.78 -3.38
CA LYS A 348 -26.12 18.77 -2.46
C LYS A 348 -25.54 19.99 -3.16
N ALA A 349 -25.33 19.96 -4.47
CA ALA A 349 -24.80 21.08 -5.23
C ALA A 349 -25.59 22.38 -5.02
N PRO A 350 -26.94 22.43 -5.13
CA PRO A 350 -27.70 23.65 -4.90
C PRO A 350 -27.61 24.16 -3.45
N GLU A 351 -27.62 23.27 -2.45
CA GLU A 351 -27.44 23.67 -1.05
C GLU A 351 -26.05 24.25 -0.78
N ASN A 352 -25.01 23.61 -1.34
CA ASN A 352 -23.64 24.07 -1.23
C ASN A 352 -23.43 25.40 -1.96
N LEU A 353 -24.08 25.58 -3.12
CA LEU A 353 -24.05 26.82 -3.88
C LEU A 353 -24.74 27.95 -3.12
N SER A 354 -25.92 27.67 -2.54
CA SER A 354 -26.65 28.59 -1.66
C SER A 354 -25.82 29.00 -0.44
N LYS A 355 -25.17 28.04 0.25
CA LYS A 355 -24.26 28.30 1.38
C LYS A 355 -23.03 29.11 0.96
N LYS A 356 -22.46 28.85 -0.22
CA LYS A 356 -21.30 29.61 -0.73
C LYS A 356 -21.68 31.03 -1.14
N ILE A 357 -22.85 31.21 -1.76
CA ILE A 357 -23.35 32.52 -2.15
C ILE A 357 -23.69 33.36 -0.90
N SER A 358 -24.28 32.76 0.14
CA SER A 358 -24.56 33.48 1.39
C SER A 358 -23.30 33.91 2.15
N THR A 359 -22.15 33.28 1.90
CA THR A 359 -20.84 33.74 2.39
C THR A 359 -20.17 34.82 1.54
N ILE A 360 -20.64 35.10 0.31
CA ILE A 360 -20.11 36.17 -0.53
C ILE A 360 -20.87 37.45 -0.23
N SER A 361 -20.35 38.27 0.68
CA SER A 361 -20.80 39.65 0.85
C SER A 361 -20.05 40.57 -0.12
N LEU A 362 -20.80 41.39 -0.87
CA LEU A 362 -20.27 42.40 -1.80
C LEU A 362 -19.65 43.63 -1.11
N THR A 363 -19.57 43.63 0.21
CA THR A 363 -18.92 44.67 1.02
C THR A 363 -17.54 44.16 1.42
N GLY A 364 -16.50 44.63 0.72
CA GLY A 364 -15.10 44.21 0.87
C GLY A 364 -14.49 44.46 2.26
N ALA A 365 -14.86 43.64 3.24
CA ALA A 365 -14.22 43.58 4.55
C ALA A 365 -14.09 42.11 4.96
N ASP A 366 -12.93 41.52 4.64
CA ASP A 366 -12.50 40.16 5.01
C ASP A 366 -12.21 40.00 6.52
N LYS A 367 -13.13 40.44 7.36
CA LYS A 367 -13.21 39.97 8.74
C LYS A 367 -14.60 39.40 8.91
N LYS A 368 -14.67 38.07 9.05
CA LYS A 368 -15.85 37.41 9.64
C LYS A 368 -16.28 38.26 10.83
N VAL A 369 -17.42 38.94 10.70
CA VAL A 369 -18.02 39.61 11.83
C VAL A 369 -18.49 38.48 12.74
N GLU A 370 -17.66 38.11 13.71
CA GLU A 370 -18.03 37.18 14.76
C GLU A 370 -19.24 37.78 15.48
N LYS A 371 -20.41 37.21 15.17
CA LYS A 371 -21.68 37.49 15.84
C LYS A 371 -21.57 37.15 17.33
N TYR A 372 -22.28 37.90 18.17
CA TYR A 372 -22.35 37.65 19.61
C TYR A 372 -23.09 36.35 19.92
N LEU A 373 -22.83 35.76 21.09
CA LEU A 373 -23.46 34.50 21.50
C LEU A 373 -25.00 34.58 21.47
N LEU A 374 -25.56 35.71 21.89
CA LEU A 374 -27.01 35.96 21.88
C LEU A 374 -27.62 35.93 20.46
N GLU A 375 -26.83 36.13 19.41
CA GLU A 375 -27.26 36.03 18.00
C GLU A 375 -27.14 34.60 17.44
N LYS A 376 -26.61 33.64 18.21
CA LYS A 376 -26.30 32.26 17.80
C LYS A 376 -26.78 31.21 18.83
N LEU A 377 -27.86 31.49 19.57
CA LEU A 377 -28.36 30.56 20.60
C LEU A 377 -28.73 29.15 20.07
N ASP A 378 -29.02 29.05 18.77
CA ASP A 378 -29.38 27.79 18.10
C ASP A 378 -28.15 26.93 17.71
N LEU A 379 -26.93 27.46 17.88
CA LEU A 379 -25.68 26.81 17.51
C LEU A 379 -24.82 26.57 18.77
N TYR A 380 -24.55 25.31 19.08
CA TYR A 380 -23.63 24.96 20.16
C TYR A 380 -22.18 25.23 19.74
N GLU A 381 -21.55 26.25 20.33
CA GLU A 381 -20.10 26.49 20.26
C GLU A 381 -19.49 26.16 21.63
N PRO A 382 -18.51 25.23 21.72
CA PRO A 382 -17.88 24.91 23.00
C PRO A 382 -17.06 26.10 23.50
N ALA A 383 -17.39 26.61 24.69
CA ALA A 383 -16.71 27.74 25.32
C ALA A 383 -15.22 27.47 25.66
N ILE A 384 -14.76 26.22 25.51
CA ILE A 384 -13.42 25.76 25.86
C ILE A 384 -12.94 24.80 24.77
N CYS A 385 -12.44 25.31 23.65
CA CYS A 385 -11.50 24.53 22.84
C CYS A 385 -10.58 25.42 22.01
N GLU A 386 -9.38 25.64 22.56
CA GLU A 386 -8.04 25.57 21.95
C GLU A 386 -7.15 26.59 22.66
N SER A 387 -6.12 26.08 23.33
CA SER A 387 -5.21 26.77 24.25
C SER A 387 -4.39 27.92 23.65
N ASN A 388 -4.66 28.34 22.41
CA ASN A 388 -3.82 29.24 21.63
C ASN A 388 -4.51 30.52 21.13
N LEU A 389 -5.75 30.82 21.52
CA LEU A 389 -6.40 32.08 21.18
C LEU A 389 -6.79 32.84 22.46
N LYS A 390 -6.05 33.91 22.78
CA LYS A 390 -6.44 34.94 23.78
C LYS A 390 -7.62 35.78 23.27
N ALA A 391 -8.66 35.14 22.73
CA ALA A 391 -9.86 35.82 22.27
C ALA A 391 -10.80 36.04 23.46
N VAL A 392 -11.16 37.30 23.70
CA VAL A 392 -12.13 37.65 24.76
C VAL A 392 -13.51 37.13 24.34
N PRO A 393 -14.23 36.37 25.19
CA PRO A 393 -15.55 35.85 24.86
C PRO A 393 -16.54 36.98 24.56
N ARG A 394 -17.15 36.95 23.37
CA ARG A 394 -18.13 37.94 22.89
C ARG A 394 -19.56 37.47 23.17
N ILE A 395 -19.99 37.63 24.42
CA ILE A 395 -21.32 37.17 24.87
C ILE A 395 -22.42 38.09 24.34
N GLU A 396 -22.26 39.40 24.53
CA GLU A 396 -23.23 40.45 24.18
C GLU A 396 -22.48 41.75 23.84
N PRO A 397 -22.98 42.60 22.93
CA PRO A 397 -22.46 43.95 22.73
C PRO A 397 -22.49 44.76 24.03
N PHE A 398 -21.33 45.28 24.42
CA PHE A 398 -21.20 46.23 25.51
C PHE A 398 -20.49 47.51 25.04
N PRO A 399 -21.06 48.71 25.29
CA PRO A 399 -22.32 48.94 26.00
C PRO A 399 -23.56 48.54 25.17
N PRO A 400 -24.71 48.21 25.82
CA PRO A 400 -25.94 47.87 25.12
C PRO A 400 -26.38 48.99 24.17
N ALA A 401 -26.93 48.61 23.01
CA ALA A 401 -27.48 49.57 22.07
C ALA A 401 -28.65 50.35 22.69
N PHE A 402 -28.72 51.66 22.43
CA PHE A 402 -29.84 52.48 22.87
C PHE A 402 -31.14 51.99 22.22
N GLN A 403 -32.12 51.64 23.02
CA GLN A 403 -33.46 51.30 22.57
C GLN A 403 -34.38 52.50 22.76
N SER A 404 -35.21 52.78 21.76
CA SER A 404 -36.26 53.79 21.88
C SER A 404 -37.32 53.30 22.86
N ILE A 405 -37.43 53.95 24.01
CA ILE A 405 -38.52 53.68 24.95
C ILE A 405 -39.71 54.57 24.57
N PRO A 406 -40.91 54.02 24.31
CA PRO A 406 -42.09 54.85 24.13
C PRO A 406 -42.31 55.68 25.40
N ARG A 407 -42.33 57.01 25.25
CA ARG A 407 -42.65 57.88 26.39
C ARG A 407 -44.12 57.69 26.76
N ASN A 408 -44.41 57.80 28.05
CA ASN A 408 -45.79 57.86 28.52
C ASN A 408 -46.54 58.94 27.74
N PRO A 409 -47.79 58.68 27.31
CA PRO A 409 -48.60 59.67 26.61
C PRO A 409 -48.70 60.93 27.47
N ILE A 410 -48.68 62.09 26.83
CA ILE A 410 -48.83 63.37 27.53
C ILE A 410 -50.28 63.43 28.04
N VAL A 411 -50.46 63.31 29.35
CA VAL A 411 -51.74 63.53 30.03
C VAL A 411 -51.72 64.95 30.57
N LEU A 412 -52.58 65.81 30.02
CA LEU A 412 -52.79 67.17 30.51
C LEU A 412 -53.95 67.15 31.51
N ASP A 413 -53.74 67.73 32.70
CA ASP A 413 -54.81 67.93 33.66
C ASP A 413 -55.69 69.11 33.23
N LEU A 414 -56.70 68.80 32.42
CA LEU A 414 -57.70 69.78 31.99
C LEU A 414 -58.69 70.13 33.11
N ALA A 415 -58.77 69.34 34.18
CA ALA A 415 -59.70 69.60 35.28
C ALA A 415 -59.26 70.82 36.09
N TYR A 416 -57.95 71.07 36.19
CA TYR A 416 -57.42 72.30 36.78
C TYR A 416 -57.97 73.56 36.12
N ASN A 417 -58.12 73.55 34.79
CA ASN A 417 -58.67 74.69 34.04
C ASN A 417 -60.18 74.91 34.25
N ALA A 418 -60.86 73.95 34.87
CA ALA A 418 -62.29 74.03 35.19
C ALA A 418 -62.54 74.49 36.64
N ILE A 419 -61.49 74.79 37.40
CA ILE A 419 -61.59 75.35 38.75
C ILE A 419 -61.80 76.87 38.65
N ASP A 420 -63.04 77.27 38.45
CA ASP A 420 -63.45 78.67 38.54
C ASP A 420 -64.03 79.00 39.93
N PHE A 421 -63.89 80.26 40.34
CA PHE A 421 -64.57 80.72 41.56
C PHE A 421 -66.09 80.66 41.38
N PRO A 422 -66.85 80.24 42.40
CA PRO A 422 -68.30 80.28 42.34
C PRO A 422 -68.78 81.73 42.18
N SER A 423 -69.88 81.93 41.44
CA SER A 423 -70.46 83.27 41.27
C SER A 423 -70.78 83.91 42.62
N ILE A 424 -70.16 85.05 42.89
CA ILE A 424 -70.34 85.84 44.11
C ILE A 424 -71.45 86.90 43.97
N GLU A 425 -72.17 86.94 42.86
CA GLU A 425 -73.23 87.92 42.59
C GLU A 425 -74.33 87.93 43.68
N SER A 426 -74.64 86.78 44.24
CA SER A 426 -75.61 86.65 45.35
C SER A 426 -75.14 87.29 46.66
N ARG A 427 -73.84 87.53 46.82
CA ARG A 427 -73.22 88.18 47.98
C ARG A 427 -72.83 89.63 47.70
N MET A 428 -72.92 90.10 46.47
CA MET A 428 -72.75 91.51 46.13
C MET A 428 -73.95 92.29 46.69
N LYS A 429 -73.68 93.39 47.42
CA LYS A 429 -74.73 94.29 47.87
C LYS A 429 -75.46 94.82 46.64
N LYS A 430 -76.75 94.51 46.53
CA LYS A 430 -77.61 95.11 45.50
C LYS A 430 -77.65 96.61 45.75
N ASP A 431 -77.10 97.40 44.83
CA ASP A 431 -77.30 98.85 44.82
C ASP A 431 -78.80 99.10 44.70
N LYS A 432 -79.42 99.55 45.80
CA LYS A 432 -80.78 100.09 45.78
C LYS A 432 -80.72 101.40 45.01
N LYS A 433 -80.88 101.34 43.69
CA LYS A 433 -81.15 102.54 42.89
C LYS A 433 -82.50 103.10 43.32
N GLY A 434 -82.44 104.17 44.13
CA GLY A 434 -83.61 104.95 44.53
C GLY A 434 -84.26 105.63 43.33
N PHE A 435 -85.58 105.80 43.39
CA PHE A 435 -86.49 106.23 42.33
C PHE A 435 -86.26 107.67 41.79
N ILE A 436 -85.19 108.37 42.20
CA ILE A 436 -84.93 109.77 41.85
C ILE A 436 -83.81 109.94 40.81
N SER A 437 -83.10 108.89 40.38
CA SER A 437 -82.04 109.03 39.37
C SER A 437 -82.53 109.10 37.91
N ARG A 438 -83.77 109.55 37.66
CA ARG A 438 -84.35 109.63 36.31
C ARG A 438 -84.43 111.03 35.72
N LEU A 439 -83.70 112.00 36.28
CA LEU A 439 -83.77 113.40 35.82
C LEU A 439 -82.42 114.14 35.71
N TRP A 440 -81.29 113.45 35.59
CA TRP A 440 -80.04 114.03 35.09
C TRP A 440 -79.29 113.02 34.24
#